data_AF-A0A1I1A4B8-F1
#
_entry.id   AF-A0A1I1A4B8-F1
#
_cell.length_a   1.000
_cell.length_b   1.000
_cell.length_c   1.000
_cell.angle_alpha   90.00
_cell.angle_beta   90.00
_cell.angle_gamma   90.00
#
_symmetry.space_group_name_H-M   'P 1'
#
loop_
_entity.id
_entity.type
_entity.pdbx_description
1 polymer ?
#
loop_
_entity_poly.entity_id
_entity_poly.type
_entity_poly.pdbx_seq_one_letter_code
_entity_poly.pdbx_strand_id
1 'polypeptide(L)'
;MTKTIKHILICLLTFWTTEILASPQMPDYVVFGKDTIATYNLILEQYLQRQDSAETEQLFGLMFREGASFNCWRGYQAIYQIENNSLFLIDIINCGELRNGKIDKSQSNEKMKSIFGEKLKNGKVFIDWFNGYINFPLNDEVIRWDGIFYTIFEREKVLTIKNGLVEREEDFDNYIDDPKRIDRRDKSQISDLLFKKLKKAKWKNPNEFDCSETYFVTIDENGIVSKVRMALSDEQIDEYYDPDEFNFCIDKMTTALKDLKFDIILDKGKPISEDIYIEIWIEDNGKIENWTN
;
A
#
# COMPACT_ATOMS: atom_id res chain seq x y z
N MET A 1 -22.02 -13.91 42.91
CA MET A 1 -20.82 -13.24 42.35
C MET A 1 -20.91 -11.76 42.65
N THR A 2 -19.98 -11.23 43.42
CA THR A 2 -19.91 -9.82 43.80
C THR A 2 -19.72 -8.94 42.57
N LYS A 3 -20.38 -7.77 42.54
CA LYS A 3 -20.31 -6.79 41.43
C LYS A 3 -18.87 -6.53 40.97
N THR A 4 -17.90 -6.56 41.88
CA THR A 4 -16.47 -6.38 41.63
C THR A 4 -15.86 -7.45 40.71
N ILE A 5 -16.26 -8.72 40.83
CA ILE A 5 -15.77 -9.81 39.96
C ILE A 5 -16.30 -9.63 38.52
N LYS A 6 -17.50 -9.06 38.37
CA LYS A 6 -18.11 -8.79 37.06
C LYS A 6 -17.38 -7.68 36.29
N HIS A 7 -16.85 -6.67 36.98
CA HIS A 7 -16.09 -5.58 36.34
C HIS A 7 -14.66 -6.00 35.99
N ILE A 8 -14.01 -6.83 36.82
CA ILE A 8 -12.68 -7.38 36.52
C ILE A 8 -12.73 -8.30 35.29
N LEU A 9 -13.80 -9.10 35.14
CA LEU A 9 -13.99 -9.95 33.96
C LEU A 9 -14.23 -9.15 32.67
N ILE A 10 -14.87 -7.99 32.76
CA ILE A 10 -15.12 -7.08 31.63
C ILE A 10 -13.82 -6.36 31.22
N CYS A 11 -13.00 -5.92 32.17
CA CYS A 11 -11.70 -5.31 31.87
C CYS A 11 -10.69 -6.32 31.28
N LEU A 12 -10.76 -7.61 31.64
CA LEU A 12 -9.90 -8.64 31.05
C LEU A 12 -10.25 -8.98 29.60
N LEU A 13 -11.47 -8.68 29.14
CA LEU A 13 -11.91 -8.92 27.76
C LEU A 13 -11.55 -7.77 26.79
N THR A 14 -11.11 -6.61 27.28
CA THR A 14 -10.77 -5.44 26.46
C THR A 14 -9.26 -5.27 26.23
N PHE A 15 -8.41 -6.10 26.84
CA PHE A 15 -6.95 -5.95 26.78
C PHE A 15 -6.25 -6.74 25.66
N TRP A 16 -6.99 -7.42 24.79
CA TRP A 16 -6.43 -8.18 23.67
C TRP A 16 -6.87 -7.60 22.33
N THR A 17 -6.55 -6.33 22.07
CA THR A 17 -6.47 -5.85 20.69
C THR A 17 -5.08 -6.19 20.18
N THR A 18 -4.84 -7.47 19.89
CA THR A 18 -3.70 -7.84 19.05
C THR A 18 -3.90 -7.15 17.70
N GLU A 19 -2.82 -6.59 17.14
CA GLU A 19 -2.81 -6.01 15.80
C GLU A 19 -3.62 -6.89 14.85
N ILE A 20 -4.72 -6.34 14.32
CA ILE A 20 -5.53 -7.04 13.35
C ILE A 20 -4.70 -7.04 12.07
N LEU A 21 -3.89 -8.08 11.90
CA LEU A 21 -3.18 -8.34 10.66
C LEU A 21 -4.23 -8.66 9.59
N ALA A 22 -4.70 -7.64 8.88
CA ALA A 22 -5.48 -7.83 7.67
C ALA A 22 -4.59 -8.58 6.68
N SER A 23 -4.92 -9.84 6.37
CA SER A 23 -4.18 -10.57 5.33
C SER A 23 -4.44 -9.90 3.98
N PRO A 24 -3.40 -9.55 3.22
CA PRO A 24 -3.58 -9.03 1.88
C PRO A 24 -4.29 -10.06 1.00
N GLN A 25 -5.00 -9.58 -0.01
CA GLN A 25 -5.59 -10.43 -1.04
C GLN A 25 -4.51 -11.27 -1.71
N MET A 26 -4.75 -12.55 -1.97
CA MET A 26 -3.89 -13.35 -2.82
C MET A 26 -3.88 -12.73 -4.23
N PRO A 27 -2.69 -12.55 -4.83
CA PRO A 27 -2.58 -11.89 -6.12
C PRO A 27 -3.21 -12.76 -7.21
N ASP A 28 -3.60 -12.11 -8.31
CA ASP A 28 -3.73 -12.82 -9.58
C ASP A 28 -2.34 -13.03 -10.19
N TYR A 29 -2.26 -13.70 -11.33
CA TYR A 29 -0.98 -13.95 -12.01
C TYR A 29 -1.02 -13.51 -13.46
N VAL A 30 0.10 -13.00 -13.96
CA VAL A 30 0.32 -12.68 -15.38
C VAL A 30 1.48 -13.52 -15.89
N VAL A 31 1.24 -14.30 -16.93
CA VAL A 31 2.26 -14.99 -17.70
C VAL A 31 2.77 -14.05 -18.79
N PHE A 32 4.06 -13.72 -18.74
CA PHE A 32 4.74 -12.88 -19.73
C PHE A 32 6.03 -13.55 -20.17
N GLY A 33 6.11 -13.95 -21.43
CA GLY A 33 7.23 -14.75 -21.93
C GLY A 33 7.34 -16.10 -21.21
N LYS A 34 8.39 -16.30 -20.43
CA LYS A 34 8.62 -17.51 -19.62
C LYS A 34 8.29 -17.33 -18.14
N ASP A 35 7.96 -16.11 -17.74
CA ASP A 35 7.78 -15.75 -16.34
C ASP A 35 6.29 -15.74 -15.97
N THR A 36 6.01 -16.01 -14.70
CA THR A 36 4.66 -15.90 -14.11
C THR A 36 4.76 -15.01 -12.89
N ILE A 37 4.07 -13.89 -12.92
CA ILE A 37 4.31 -12.78 -11.99
C ILE A 37 3.01 -12.47 -11.26
N ALA A 38 3.09 -12.23 -9.96
CA ALA A 38 1.96 -11.80 -9.15
C ALA A 38 1.49 -10.41 -9.60
N THR A 39 0.18 -10.22 -9.75
CA THR A 39 -0.43 -8.92 -10.03
C THR A 39 -1.61 -8.67 -9.11
N TYR A 40 -1.76 -7.40 -8.72
CA TYR A 40 -2.82 -6.93 -7.84
C TYR A 40 -3.77 -5.97 -8.55
N ASN A 41 -3.76 -5.95 -9.88
CA ASN A 41 -4.61 -5.09 -10.70
C ASN A 41 -6.11 -5.44 -10.68
N LEU A 42 -6.47 -6.61 -10.11
CA LEU A 42 -7.85 -7.09 -9.98
C LEU A 42 -8.64 -7.03 -11.31
N ILE A 43 -8.03 -7.43 -12.42
CA ILE A 43 -8.56 -7.18 -13.78
C ILE A 43 -9.91 -7.87 -14.02
N LEU A 44 -10.07 -9.11 -13.55
CA LEU A 44 -11.35 -9.83 -13.62
C LEU A 44 -12.40 -9.22 -12.69
N GLU A 45 -12.01 -8.78 -11.50
CA GLU A 45 -12.91 -8.13 -10.54
C GLU A 45 -13.52 -6.86 -11.15
N GLN A 46 -12.71 -6.04 -11.82
CA GLN A 46 -13.20 -4.85 -12.53
C GLN A 46 -14.27 -5.17 -13.59
N TYR A 47 -14.23 -6.36 -14.19
CA TYR A 47 -15.27 -6.82 -15.11
C TYR A 47 -16.54 -7.21 -14.36
N LEU A 48 -16.41 -8.02 -13.32
CA LEU A 48 -17.54 -8.52 -12.54
C LEU A 48 -18.32 -7.36 -11.89
N GLN A 49 -17.62 -6.39 -11.32
CA GLN A 49 -18.24 -5.18 -10.73
C GLN A 49 -19.01 -4.32 -11.74
N ARG A 50 -18.68 -4.37 -13.03
CA ARG A 50 -19.44 -3.67 -14.08
C ARG A 50 -20.70 -4.43 -14.52
N GLN A 51 -20.74 -5.74 -14.30
CA GLN A 51 -21.91 -6.57 -14.61
C GLN A 51 -22.95 -6.57 -13.49
N ASP A 52 -22.56 -6.08 -12.30
CA ASP A 52 -23.49 -5.90 -11.20
C ASP A 52 -24.56 -4.86 -11.52
N SER A 53 -25.81 -5.30 -11.41
CA SER A 53 -26.97 -4.42 -11.43
C SER A 53 -27.52 -4.29 -10.01
N ALA A 54 -28.17 -3.18 -9.68
CA ALA A 54 -28.83 -3.02 -8.38
C ALA A 54 -29.94 -4.08 -8.10
N GLU A 55 -30.31 -4.89 -9.10
CA GLU A 55 -31.34 -5.93 -9.02
C GLU A 55 -30.79 -7.31 -8.64
N THR A 56 -29.47 -7.53 -8.68
CA THR A 56 -28.86 -8.72 -8.11
C THR A 56 -28.72 -8.51 -6.61
N GLU A 57 -29.51 -9.21 -5.79
CA GLU A 57 -29.43 -9.23 -4.31
C GLU A 57 -28.08 -9.76 -3.75
N GLN A 58 -27.05 -9.80 -4.58
CA GLN A 58 -25.69 -10.15 -4.22
C GLN A 58 -24.91 -8.85 -3.97
N LEU A 59 -24.59 -8.58 -2.70
CA LEU A 59 -23.62 -7.54 -2.35
C LEU A 59 -22.32 -7.83 -3.13
N PHE A 60 -21.97 -6.97 -4.10
CA PHE A 60 -20.78 -7.03 -4.95
C PHE A 60 -20.73 -8.09 -6.07
N GLY A 61 -21.86 -8.69 -6.48
CA GLY A 61 -21.88 -9.54 -7.69
C GLY A 61 -21.12 -10.85 -7.57
N LEU A 62 -20.86 -11.24 -6.32
CA LEU A 62 -19.91 -12.28 -5.95
C LEU A 62 -20.56 -13.65 -6.01
N MET A 63 -20.55 -14.26 -7.21
CA MET A 63 -20.78 -15.69 -7.39
C MET A 63 -19.68 -16.59 -6.75
N PHE A 64 -18.58 -16.02 -6.24
CA PHE A 64 -17.36 -16.75 -5.87
C PHE A 64 -17.01 -16.77 -4.38
N ARG A 65 -17.98 -16.80 -3.46
CA ARG A 65 -17.65 -17.01 -2.03
C ARG A 65 -17.41 -18.47 -1.64
N GLU A 66 -17.78 -19.43 -2.51
CA GLU A 66 -17.34 -20.81 -2.35
C GLU A 66 -15.83 -20.88 -2.61
N GLY A 67 -15.04 -21.04 -1.54
CA GLY A 67 -13.57 -21.09 -1.60
C GLY A 67 -12.85 -19.85 -1.07
N ALA A 68 -13.59 -18.84 -0.57
CA ALA A 68 -12.96 -17.70 0.10
C ALA A 68 -12.21 -18.12 1.37
N SER A 69 -11.03 -17.53 1.58
CA SER A 69 -10.19 -17.73 2.75
C SER A 69 -9.75 -16.40 3.35
N PHE A 70 -9.10 -16.45 4.52
CA PHE A 70 -8.61 -15.25 5.22
C PHE A 70 -7.72 -14.34 4.35
N ASN A 71 -6.95 -14.91 3.43
CA ASN A 71 -6.07 -14.18 2.51
C ASN A 71 -6.56 -14.21 1.05
N CYS A 72 -7.73 -14.76 0.76
CA CYS A 72 -8.27 -14.82 -0.60
C CYS A 72 -9.78 -14.57 -0.54
N TRP A 73 -10.15 -13.34 -0.18
CA TRP A 73 -11.54 -12.95 0.07
C TRP A 73 -12.39 -12.91 -1.20
N ARG A 74 -11.77 -12.79 -2.38
CA ARG A 74 -12.43 -12.98 -3.68
C ARG A 74 -12.88 -14.43 -3.94
N GLY A 75 -12.29 -15.41 -3.25
CA GLY A 75 -12.57 -16.85 -3.42
C GLY A 75 -12.08 -17.46 -4.74
N TYR A 76 -11.33 -16.70 -5.54
CA TYR A 76 -10.65 -17.18 -6.73
C TYR A 76 -9.33 -16.43 -6.95
N GLN A 77 -8.49 -16.95 -7.84
CA GLN A 77 -7.41 -16.22 -8.48
C GLN A 77 -7.55 -16.32 -10.00
N ALA A 78 -7.24 -15.25 -10.70
CA ALA A 78 -7.19 -15.25 -12.16
C ALA A 78 -5.74 -15.42 -12.64
N ILE A 79 -5.58 -16.13 -13.76
CA ILE A 79 -4.30 -16.19 -14.47
C ILE A 79 -4.52 -15.57 -15.84
N TYR A 80 -3.72 -14.55 -16.14
CA TYR A 80 -3.68 -13.86 -17.41
C TYR A 80 -2.43 -14.27 -18.19
N GLN A 81 -2.47 -14.09 -19.50
CA GLN A 81 -1.32 -14.25 -20.38
C GLN A 81 -1.26 -13.08 -21.35
N ILE A 82 -0.07 -12.53 -21.53
CA ILE A 82 0.20 -11.54 -22.57
C ILE A 82 0.93 -12.26 -23.71
N GLU A 83 0.29 -12.31 -24.87
CA GLU A 83 0.89 -12.87 -26.09
C GLU A 83 0.48 -12.04 -27.31
N ASN A 84 1.41 -11.83 -28.24
CA ASN A 84 1.18 -11.02 -29.45
C ASN A 84 0.54 -9.65 -29.15
N ASN A 85 1.09 -8.94 -28.16
CA ASN A 85 0.63 -7.63 -27.67
C ASN A 85 -0.81 -7.62 -27.12
N SER A 86 -1.40 -8.77 -26.81
CA SER A 86 -2.78 -8.87 -26.34
C SER A 86 -2.82 -9.58 -24.98
N LEU A 87 -3.62 -9.03 -24.07
CA LEU A 87 -3.89 -9.57 -22.74
C LEU A 87 -5.11 -10.51 -22.79
N PHE A 88 -4.92 -11.73 -22.30
CA PHE A 88 -5.96 -12.74 -22.21
C PHE A 88 -6.12 -13.23 -20.78
N LEU A 89 -7.36 -13.51 -20.35
CA LEU A 89 -7.62 -14.41 -19.23
C LEU A 89 -7.49 -15.85 -19.74
N ILE A 90 -6.70 -16.68 -19.07
CA ILE A 90 -6.46 -18.07 -19.43
C ILE A 90 -6.94 -19.06 -18.37
N ASP A 91 -7.08 -18.62 -17.11
CA ASP A 91 -7.67 -19.44 -16.06
C ASP A 91 -8.39 -18.64 -14.97
N ILE A 92 -9.40 -19.27 -14.37
CA ILE A 92 -9.98 -18.89 -13.08
C ILE A 92 -9.85 -20.09 -12.15
N ILE A 93 -8.94 -19.99 -11.19
CA ILE A 93 -8.57 -21.08 -10.28
C ILE A 93 -9.05 -20.82 -8.86
N ASN A 94 -9.10 -21.86 -8.04
CA ASN A 94 -9.34 -21.71 -6.61
C ASN A 94 -8.10 -21.09 -5.92
N CYS A 95 -8.33 -20.49 -4.76
CA CYS A 95 -7.27 -19.88 -3.98
C CYS A 95 -6.15 -20.88 -3.64
N GLY A 96 -4.90 -20.53 -3.99
CA GLY A 96 -3.71 -21.33 -3.72
C GLY A 96 -3.45 -22.48 -4.68
N GLU A 97 -4.32 -22.72 -5.66
CA GLU A 97 -4.22 -23.86 -6.57
C GLU A 97 -2.95 -23.85 -7.43
N LEU A 98 -2.50 -22.65 -7.88
CA LEU A 98 -1.23 -22.50 -8.60
C LEU A 98 -0.04 -22.98 -7.75
N ARG A 99 -0.02 -22.66 -6.45
CA ARG A 99 1.06 -23.07 -5.54
C ARG A 99 1.10 -24.58 -5.32
N ASN A 100 -0.05 -25.25 -5.42
CA ASN A 100 -0.17 -26.70 -5.30
C ASN A 100 0.26 -27.46 -6.58
N GLY A 101 0.60 -26.73 -7.65
CA GLY A 101 1.18 -27.29 -8.87
C GLY A 101 0.21 -28.09 -9.74
N LYS A 102 -1.09 -28.09 -9.43
CA LYS A 102 -2.12 -28.82 -10.18
C LYS A 102 -3.32 -27.91 -10.40
N ILE A 103 -3.35 -27.26 -11.56
CA ILE A 103 -4.52 -26.51 -12.02
C ILE A 103 -5.53 -27.48 -12.64
N ASP A 104 -6.74 -27.52 -12.12
CA ASP A 104 -7.89 -28.17 -12.73
C ASP A 104 -8.39 -27.35 -13.91
N LYS A 105 -7.82 -27.63 -15.08
CA LYS A 105 -8.18 -26.98 -16.34
C LYS A 105 -9.63 -27.22 -16.75
N SER A 106 -10.26 -28.31 -16.33
CA SER A 106 -11.68 -28.57 -16.65
C SER A 106 -12.55 -27.59 -15.88
N GLN A 107 -12.34 -27.52 -14.56
CA GLN A 107 -13.09 -26.61 -13.68
C GLN A 107 -12.86 -25.15 -14.06
N SER A 108 -11.61 -24.76 -14.37
CA SER A 108 -11.26 -23.41 -14.83
C SER A 108 -12.03 -23.03 -16.10
N ASN A 109 -12.05 -23.92 -17.12
CA ASN A 109 -12.79 -23.68 -18.35
C ASN A 109 -14.31 -23.62 -18.15
N GLU A 110 -14.87 -24.45 -17.27
CA GLU A 110 -16.29 -24.39 -16.92
C GLU A 110 -16.68 -23.05 -16.29
N LYS A 111 -15.87 -22.55 -15.33
CA LYS A 111 -16.03 -21.23 -14.71
C LYS A 111 -15.90 -20.10 -15.74
N MET A 112 -14.89 -20.14 -16.60
CA MET A 112 -14.74 -19.14 -17.65
C MET A 112 -15.90 -19.18 -18.65
N LYS A 113 -16.39 -20.37 -19.01
CA LYS A 113 -17.51 -20.53 -19.93
C LYS A 113 -18.82 -19.98 -19.34
N SER A 114 -19.06 -20.18 -18.04
CA SER A 114 -20.26 -19.67 -17.38
C SER A 114 -20.29 -18.14 -17.31
N ILE A 115 -19.13 -17.48 -17.10
CA ILE A 115 -19.02 -16.02 -17.03
C ILE A 115 -19.01 -15.38 -18.43
N PHE A 116 -18.24 -15.96 -19.37
CA PHE A 116 -17.89 -15.28 -20.62
C PHE A 116 -18.60 -15.83 -21.86
N GLY A 117 -19.26 -16.99 -21.76
CA GLY A 117 -20.07 -17.57 -22.84
C GLY A 117 -19.29 -17.70 -24.15
N GLU A 118 -19.70 -16.95 -25.18
CA GLU A 118 -19.08 -16.97 -26.51
C GLU A 118 -17.75 -16.22 -26.61
N LYS A 119 -17.42 -15.39 -25.61
CA LYS A 119 -16.11 -14.70 -25.55
C LYS A 119 -14.96 -15.68 -25.25
N LEU A 120 -15.25 -16.84 -24.65
CA LEU A 120 -14.27 -17.92 -24.46
C LEU A 120 -14.00 -18.60 -25.79
N LYS A 121 -12.79 -18.39 -26.35
CA LYS A 121 -12.34 -18.98 -27.61
C LYS A 121 -10.99 -19.64 -27.41
N ASN A 122 -10.86 -20.90 -27.83
CA ASN A 122 -9.62 -21.68 -27.71
C ASN A 122 -9.03 -21.66 -26.28
N GLY A 123 -9.90 -21.75 -25.26
CA GLY A 123 -9.48 -21.78 -23.85
C GLY A 123 -9.03 -20.42 -23.28
N LYS A 124 -9.27 -19.31 -23.96
CA LYS A 124 -8.92 -17.96 -23.48
C LYS A 124 -9.98 -16.92 -23.77
N VAL A 125 -9.98 -15.84 -22.99
CA VAL A 125 -10.87 -14.67 -23.16
C VAL A 125 -10.01 -13.44 -23.36
N PHE A 126 -10.22 -12.72 -24.46
CA PHE A 126 -9.55 -11.43 -24.68
C PHE A 126 -10.07 -10.38 -23.69
N ILE A 127 -9.15 -9.67 -23.04
CA ILE A 127 -9.49 -8.63 -22.05
C ILE A 127 -9.72 -7.30 -22.77
N ASP A 128 -10.92 -7.02 -23.25
CA ASP A 128 -11.21 -5.74 -23.92
C ASP A 128 -11.57 -4.58 -22.96
N TRP A 129 -11.58 -4.82 -21.64
CA TRP A 129 -12.09 -3.87 -20.64
C TRP A 129 -11.02 -3.23 -19.75
N PHE A 130 -9.76 -3.65 -19.83
CA PHE A 130 -8.68 -3.17 -18.97
C PHE A 130 -7.87 -2.07 -19.65
N ASN A 131 -7.66 -0.99 -18.89
CA ASN A 131 -6.77 0.11 -19.21
C ASN A 131 -5.94 0.40 -17.95
N GLY A 132 -4.62 0.35 -18.04
CA GLY A 132 -3.76 0.52 -16.87
C GLY A 132 -2.33 0.06 -17.10
N TYR A 133 -1.62 -0.17 -15.99
CA TYR A 133 -0.24 -0.65 -16.01
C TYR A 133 -0.16 -2.06 -15.44
N ILE A 134 0.72 -2.87 -16.01
CA ILE A 134 1.19 -4.09 -15.37
C ILE A 134 2.69 -3.94 -15.21
N ASN A 135 3.17 -3.91 -13.96
CA ASN A 135 4.58 -3.78 -13.66
C ASN A 135 5.16 -5.10 -13.14
N PHE A 136 6.44 -5.31 -13.45
CA PHE A 136 7.17 -6.53 -13.18
C PHE A 136 8.53 -6.19 -12.57
N PRO A 137 8.98 -6.89 -11.51
CA PRO A 137 10.34 -6.72 -11.02
C PRO A 137 11.36 -7.15 -12.08
N LEU A 138 12.36 -6.31 -12.34
CA LEU A 138 13.60 -6.68 -13.03
C LEU A 138 14.69 -7.13 -12.07
N ASN A 139 14.51 -6.81 -10.78
CA ASN A 139 15.25 -7.33 -9.64
C ASN A 139 14.28 -7.54 -8.45
N ASP A 140 14.70 -8.30 -7.45
CA ASP A 140 13.86 -8.60 -6.28
C ASP A 140 13.82 -7.47 -5.23
N GLU A 141 14.36 -6.29 -5.55
CA GLU A 141 14.49 -5.16 -4.62
C GLU A 141 13.20 -4.33 -4.61
N VAL A 142 12.47 -4.37 -3.49
CA VAL A 142 11.25 -3.59 -3.27
C VAL A 142 11.59 -2.28 -2.58
N ILE A 143 11.21 -1.15 -3.18
CA ILE A 143 11.35 0.17 -2.54
C ILE A 143 10.13 0.46 -1.69
N ARG A 144 8.91 0.32 -2.23
CA ARG A 144 7.67 0.60 -1.50
C ARG A 144 6.62 -0.45 -1.79
N TRP A 145 5.84 -0.76 -0.75
CA TRP A 145 4.66 -1.60 -0.85
C TRP A 145 3.57 -0.98 0.04
N ASP A 146 2.37 -0.85 -0.48
CA ASP A 146 1.22 -0.32 0.27
C ASP A 146 0.58 -1.35 1.22
N GLY A 147 1.13 -2.58 1.26
CA GLY A 147 0.61 -3.67 2.07
C GLY A 147 -0.56 -4.43 1.44
N ILE A 148 -1.07 -3.99 0.28
CA ILE A 148 -2.33 -4.52 -0.27
C ILE A 148 -2.28 -4.73 -1.77
N PHE A 149 -2.05 -3.68 -2.57
CA PHE A 149 -2.25 -3.72 -4.03
C PHE A 149 -1.09 -3.20 -4.86
N TYR A 150 -0.18 -2.41 -4.29
CA TYR A 150 0.76 -1.63 -5.07
C TYR A 150 2.18 -1.75 -4.55
N THR A 151 3.08 -2.14 -5.45
CA THR A 151 4.51 -2.30 -5.18
C THR A 151 5.32 -1.52 -6.20
N ILE A 152 6.28 -0.74 -5.69
CA ILE A 152 7.34 -0.09 -6.46
C ILE A 152 8.62 -0.90 -6.25
N PHE A 153 9.15 -1.45 -7.34
CA PHE A 153 10.46 -2.10 -7.35
C PHE A 153 11.55 -1.10 -7.71
N GLU A 154 12.78 -1.35 -7.26
CA GLU A 154 13.93 -0.52 -7.62
C GLU A 154 14.20 -0.55 -9.12
N ARG A 155 14.03 -1.71 -9.74
CA ARG A 155 14.03 -1.83 -11.20
C ARG A 155 12.80 -2.60 -11.64
N GLU A 156 12.05 -2.02 -12.55
CA GLU A 156 10.82 -2.65 -13.05
C GLU A 156 10.63 -2.50 -14.55
N LYS A 157 9.97 -3.47 -15.15
CA LYS A 157 9.40 -3.37 -16.50
C LYS A 157 7.93 -3.04 -16.36
N VAL A 158 7.46 -2.06 -17.10
CA VAL A 158 6.06 -1.60 -17.07
C VAL A 158 5.46 -1.74 -18.45
N LEU A 159 4.34 -2.46 -18.51
CA LEU A 159 3.48 -2.52 -19.69
C LEU A 159 2.34 -1.53 -19.54
N THR A 160 2.21 -0.62 -20.50
CA THR A 160 1.01 0.21 -20.64
C THR A 160 -0.02 -0.57 -21.45
N ILE A 161 -1.15 -0.91 -20.83
CA ILE A 161 -2.24 -1.65 -21.47
C ILE A 161 -3.40 -0.71 -21.76
N LYS A 162 -3.92 -0.76 -23.00
CA LYS A 162 -5.14 -0.06 -23.41
C LYS A 162 -6.07 -1.01 -24.15
N ASN A 163 -7.30 -1.14 -23.65
CA ASN A 163 -8.30 -2.08 -24.15
C ASN A 163 -7.72 -3.50 -24.36
N GLY A 164 -6.90 -3.96 -23.41
CA GLY A 164 -6.23 -5.26 -23.49
C GLY A 164 -5.00 -5.33 -24.39
N LEU A 165 -4.64 -4.26 -25.08
CA LEU A 165 -3.47 -4.24 -25.96
C LEU A 165 -2.27 -3.59 -25.25
N VAL A 166 -1.10 -4.20 -25.39
CA VAL A 166 0.17 -3.61 -24.96
C VAL A 166 0.53 -2.47 -25.91
N GLU A 167 0.43 -1.23 -25.44
CA GLU A 167 0.80 -0.04 -26.22
C GLU A 167 2.28 0.30 -26.09
N ARG A 168 2.84 0.14 -24.88
CA ARG A 168 4.24 0.42 -24.57
C ARG A 168 4.77 -0.58 -23.56
N GLU A 169 6.06 -0.85 -23.69
CA GLU A 169 6.87 -1.61 -22.75
C GLU A 169 8.12 -0.78 -22.45
N GLU A 170 8.33 -0.44 -21.18
CA GLU A 170 9.40 0.45 -20.74
C GLU A 170 10.04 -0.12 -19.47
N ASP A 171 11.36 -0.02 -19.36
CA ASP A 171 12.11 -0.39 -18.16
C ASP A 171 12.42 0.89 -17.37
N PHE A 172 12.23 0.83 -16.06
CA PHE A 172 12.41 1.95 -15.14
C PHE A 172 13.38 1.58 -14.03
N ASP A 173 14.28 2.51 -13.72
CA ASP A 173 15.08 2.51 -12.49
C ASP A 173 14.45 3.56 -11.55
N ASN A 174 13.88 3.11 -10.44
CA ASN A 174 13.04 3.92 -9.56
C ASN A 174 13.76 4.50 -8.34
N TYR A 175 15.10 4.53 -8.38
CA TYR A 175 15.91 5.07 -7.30
C TYR A 175 17.07 5.90 -7.85
N ILE A 176 17.22 7.11 -7.33
CA ILE A 176 18.36 7.98 -7.62
C ILE A 176 19.18 8.11 -6.34
N ASP A 177 20.30 7.40 -6.32
CA ASP A 177 21.29 7.42 -5.24
C ASP A 177 22.23 8.63 -5.40
N ASP A 178 22.34 9.44 -4.34
CA ASP A 178 23.32 10.52 -4.23
C ASP A 178 24.12 10.33 -2.92
N PRO A 179 25.44 10.08 -2.99
CA PRO A 179 26.28 9.85 -1.82
C PRO A 179 26.28 10.98 -0.77
N LYS A 180 25.76 12.17 -1.09
CA LYS A 180 25.62 13.30 -0.18
C LYS A 180 24.25 13.37 0.51
N ARG A 181 23.37 12.44 0.21
CA ARG A 181 22.00 12.38 0.70
C ARG A 181 21.79 11.12 1.54
N ILE A 182 20.65 11.09 2.20
CA ILE A 182 20.24 9.99 3.08
C ILE A 182 19.51 8.94 2.24
N ASP A 183 19.96 7.69 2.35
CA ASP A 183 19.31 6.53 1.73
C ASP A 183 17.86 6.39 2.23
N ARG A 184 16.94 6.11 1.31
CA ARG A 184 15.50 5.96 1.54
C ARG A 184 14.95 4.58 1.24
N ARG A 185 15.79 3.61 0.87
CA ARG A 185 15.35 2.25 0.55
C ARG A 185 14.63 1.65 1.76
N ASP A 186 15.26 1.71 2.93
CA ASP A 186 14.64 1.27 4.18
C ASP A 186 13.80 2.39 4.81
N LYS A 187 12.51 2.40 4.51
CA LYS A 187 11.54 3.35 5.08
C LYS A 187 11.53 3.31 6.62
N SER A 188 11.75 2.15 7.23
CA SER A 188 11.64 1.97 8.69
C SER A 188 12.71 2.75 9.46
N GLN A 189 13.86 3.02 8.84
CA GLN A 189 14.96 3.75 9.48
C GLN A 189 14.80 5.27 9.41
N ILE A 190 13.87 5.78 8.60
CA ILE A 190 13.75 7.22 8.35
C ILE A 190 13.21 7.95 9.57
N SER A 191 12.18 7.42 10.24
CA SER A 191 11.63 8.01 11.47
C SER A 191 12.69 8.11 12.58
N ASP A 192 13.50 7.07 12.77
CA ASP A 192 14.62 7.06 13.70
C ASP A 192 15.67 8.13 13.37
N LEU A 193 15.95 8.34 12.08
CA LEU A 193 16.88 9.38 11.64
C LEU A 193 16.33 10.77 11.90
N LEU A 194 15.04 10.99 11.60
CA LEU A 194 14.34 12.25 11.91
C LEU A 194 14.41 12.51 13.41
N PHE A 195 14.10 11.51 14.25
CA PHE A 195 14.17 11.63 15.71
C PHE A 195 15.58 11.99 16.20
N LYS A 196 16.63 11.33 15.68
CA LYS A 196 18.03 11.66 16.01
C LYS A 196 18.39 13.11 15.68
N LYS A 197 17.78 13.69 14.64
CA LYS A 197 17.96 15.11 14.28
C LYS A 197 17.18 16.02 15.23
N LEU A 198 15.92 15.70 15.52
CA LEU A 198 15.07 16.45 16.46
C LEU A 198 15.65 16.50 17.87
N LYS A 199 16.25 15.41 18.36
CA LYS A 199 16.85 15.30 19.69
C LYS A 199 17.99 16.30 19.92
N LYS A 200 18.60 16.83 18.86
CA LYS A 200 19.67 17.84 18.93
C LYS A 200 19.13 19.27 19.06
N ALA A 201 17.83 19.48 18.82
CA ALA A 201 17.19 20.76 19.02
C ALA A 201 16.88 21.01 20.51
N LYS A 202 16.82 22.29 20.90
CA LYS A 202 16.42 22.68 22.26
C LYS A 202 14.91 22.84 22.33
N TRP A 203 14.22 21.93 22.99
CA TRP A 203 12.74 21.92 23.08
C TRP A 203 12.18 22.74 24.23
N LYS A 204 12.93 22.86 25.33
CA LYS A 204 12.54 23.72 26.45
C LYS A 204 12.31 25.16 25.99
N ASN A 205 11.11 25.65 26.23
CA ASN A 205 10.64 26.97 25.83
C ASN A 205 10.00 27.71 27.03
N PRO A 206 9.98 29.05 27.03
CA PRO A 206 9.51 29.83 28.17
C PRO A 206 7.98 29.83 28.34
N ASN A 207 7.24 29.47 27.29
CA ASN A 207 5.78 29.43 27.31
C ASN A 207 5.26 28.05 27.73
N GLU A 208 6.16 27.11 28.04
CA GLU A 208 5.83 25.73 28.41
C GLU A 208 4.97 24.98 27.37
N PHE A 209 5.06 25.39 26.10
CA PHE A 209 4.38 24.75 24.98
C PHE A 209 4.73 23.27 24.88
N ASP A 210 3.72 22.42 24.77
CA ASP A 210 3.81 20.98 24.61
C ASP A 210 3.68 20.62 23.13
N CYS A 211 4.75 20.03 22.58
CA CYS A 211 4.78 19.55 21.21
C CYS A 211 4.75 18.02 21.14
N SER A 212 4.31 17.35 22.20
CA SER A 212 4.16 15.90 22.28
C SER A 212 2.98 15.46 21.42
N GLU A 213 3.27 15.00 20.20
CA GLU A 213 2.25 14.63 19.22
C GLU A 213 2.86 13.71 18.15
N THR A 214 1.97 13.10 17.36
CA THR A 214 2.33 12.45 16.10
C THR A 214 2.39 13.48 14.97
N TYR A 215 3.48 13.47 14.21
CA TYR A 215 3.71 14.34 13.07
C TYR A 215 3.87 13.54 11.79
N PHE A 216 3.38 14.09 10.68
CA PHE A 216 3.78 13.70 9.33
C PHE A 216 4.82 14.68 8.79
N VAL A 217 5.96 14.13 8.38
CA VAL A 217 7.05 14.84 7.72
C VAL A 217 7.06 14.44 6.25
N THR A 218 6.72 15.38 5.36
CA THR A 218 6.70 15.15 3.92
C THR A 218 8.10 15.35 3.34
N ILE A 219 8.66 14.28 2.77
CA ILE A 219 9.83 14.34 1.89
C ILE A 219 9.30 14.48 0.46
N ASP A 220 9.61 15.59 -0.21
CA ASP A 220 9.10 15.87 -1.55
C ASP A 220 9.82 15.07 -2.65
N GLU A 221 9.38 15.31 -3.89
CA GLU A 221 9.96 14.76 -5.12
C GLU A 221 11.43 15.12 -5.34
N ASN A 222 11.95 16.17 -4.68
CA ASN A 222 13.35 16.56 -4.72
C ASN A 222 14.17 15.98 -3.58
N GLY A 223 13.55 15.16 -2.71
CA GLY A 223 14.17 14.56 -1.54
C GLY A 223 14.41 15.56 -0.41
N ILE A 224 13.60 16.62 -0.31
CA ILE A 224 13.73 17.65 0.73
C ILE A 224 12.53 17.58 1.67
N VAL A 225 12.75 17.86 2.96
CA VAL A 225 11.65 18.06 3.92
C VAL A 225 10.90 19.33 3.54
N SER A 226 9.72 19.16 2.94
CA SER A 226 8.93 20.27 2.38
C SER A 226 7.79 20.71 3.29
N LYS A 227 7.29 19.81 4.13
CA LYS A 227 6.15 20.06 5.02
C LYS A 227 6.26 19.23 6.29
N VAL A 228 5.83 19.83 7.40
CA VAL A 228 5.53 19.13 8.65
C VAL A 228 4.10 19.47 9.04
N ARG A 229 3.33 18.48 9.49
CA ARG A 229 1.97 18.66 10.02
C ARG A 229 1.73 17.70 11.18
N MET A 230 0.89 18.07 12.13
CA MET A 230 0.39 17.13 13.14
C MET A 230 -0.55 16.11 12.49
N ALA A 231 -0.66 14.92 13.06
CA ALA A 231 -1.56 13.86 12.63
C ALA A 231 -2.98 14.05 13.19
N LEU A 232 -3.47 15.29 13.16
CA LEU A 232 -4.76 15.73 13.66
C LEU A 232 -5.56 16.38 12.53
N SER A 233 -6.89 16.38 12.65
CA SER A 233 -7.74 17.21 11.79
C SER A 233 -7.63 18.69 12.17
N ASP A 234 -8.01 19.58 11.25
CA ASP A 234 -8.06 21.02 11.53
C ASP A 234 -8.98 21.33 12.74
N GLU A 235 -10.11 20.62 12.86
CA GLU A 235 -11.03 20.75 14.00
C GLU A 235 -10.37 20.36 15.33
N GLN A 236 -9.55 19.30 15.35
CA GLN A 236 -8.83 18.88 16.55
C GLN A 236 -7.72 19.86 16.92
N ILE A 237 -7.04 20.43 15.91
CA ILE A 237 -6.02 21.47 16.13
C ILE A 237 -6.68 22.69 16.78
N ASP A 238 -7.81 23.16 16.24
CA ASP A 238 -8.55 24.30 16.78
C ASP A 238 -9.11 24.05 18.20
N GLU A 239 -9.43 22.79 18.54
CA GLU A 239 -9.93 22.40 19.85
C GLU A 239 -8.82 22.28 20.92
N TYR A 240 -7.68 21.70 20.55
CA TYR A 240 -6.65 21.29 21.52
C TYR A 240 -5.44 22.22 21.60
N TYR A 241 -5.19 23.04 20.59
CA TYR A 241 -3.99 23.87 20.53
C TYR A 241 -4.32 25.36 20.45
N ASP A 242 -3.59 26.15 21.23
CA ASP A 242 -3.49 27.58 20.97
C ASP A 242 -2.73 27.81 19.65
N PRO A 243 -3.14 28.77 18.80
CA PRO A 243 -2.44 29.05 17.55
C PRO A 243 -0.93 29.32 17.69
N ASP A 244 -0.48 29.96 18.78
CA ASP A 244 0.94 30.24 19.00
C ASP A 244 1.70 28.95 19.35
N GLU A 245 1.08 28.05 20.11
CA GLU A 245 1.64 26.74 20.44
C GLU A 245 1.75 25.84 19.20
N PHE A 246 0.66 25.73 18.43
CA PHE A 246 0.65 24.98 17.18
C PHE A 246 1.75 25.46 16.22
N ASN A 247 1.80 26.78 15.97
CA ASN A 247 2.80 27.37 15.07
C ASN A 247 4.21 27.16 15.60
N PHE A 248 4.43 27.32 16.91
CA PHE A 248 5.73 27.04 17.52
C PHE A 248 6.18 25.60 17.27
N CYS A 249 5.30 24.61 17.49
CA CYS A 249 5.63 23.20 17.32
C CYS A 249 5.96 22.86 15.86
N ILE A 250 5.15 23.33 14.90
CA ILE A 250 5.39 23.11 13.46
C ILE A 250 6.70 23.78 13.01
N ASP A 251 6.94 25.03 13.41
CA ASP A 251 8.16 25.77 13.06
C ASP A 251 9.40 25.12 13.67
N LYS A 252 9.28 24.61 14.90
CA LYS A 252 10.36 23.92 15.60
C LYS A 252 10.79 22.66 14.86
N MET A 253 9.82 21.82 14.52
CA MET A 253 10.02 20.59 13.75
C MET A 253 10.63 20.91 12.38
N THR A 254 10.00 21.82 11.64
CA THR A 254 10.44 22.22 10.29
C THR A 254 11.87 22.74 10.31
N THR A 255 12.20 23.63 11.24
CA THR A 255 13.54 24.22 11.37
C THR A 255 14.60 23.19 11.72
N ALA A 256 14.28 22.23 12.59
CA ALA A 256 15.21 21.18 12.98
C ALA A 256 15.53 20.21 11.83
N LEU A 257 14.57 19.98 10.93
CA LEU A 257 14.65 18.99 9.86
C LEU A 257 15.05 19.56 8.48
N LYS A 258 14.95 20.89 8.26
CA LYS A 258 15.12 21.54 6.96
C LYS A 258 16.40 21.22 6.18
N ASP A 259 17.50 20.92 6.88
CA ASP A 259 18.80 20.67 6.24
C ASP A 259 18.97 19.21 5.80
N LEU A 260 18.03 18.33 6.13
CA LEU A 260 18.05 16.94 5.68
C LEU A 260 17.75 16.87 4.19
N LYS A 261 18.53 16.06 3.49
CA LYS A 261 18.35 15.75 2.08
C LYS A 261 18.39 14.25 1.92
N PHE A 262 17.42 13.74 1.19
CA PHE A 262 17.22 12.32 0.98
C PHE A 262 17.30 12.00 -0.51
N ASP A 263 17.61 10.75 -0.82
CA ASP A 263 17.57 10.23 -2.18
C ASP A 263 16.18 10.39 -2.82
N ILE A 264 16.11 10.23 -4.14
CA ILE A 264 14.86 10.39 -4.86
C ILE A 264 14.31 9.00 -5.20
N ILE A 265 13.07 8.77 -4.77
CA ILE A 265 12.29 7.60 -5.18
C ILE A 265 11.40 8.01 -6.35
N LEU A 266 11.32 7.15 -7.35
CA LEU A 266 10.45 7.31 -8.50
C LEU A 266 9.36 6.22 -8.50
N ASP A 267 8.23 6.51 -9.13
CA ASP A 267 7.21 5.55 -9.52
C ASP A 267 7.09 5.60 -11.05
N LYS A 268 7.48 4.52 -11.74
CA LYS A 268 7.55 4.45 -13.21
C LYS A 268 8.31 5.64 -13.79
N GLY A 269 9.48 5.92 -13.20
CA GLY A 269 10.36 7.01 -13.60
C GLY A 269 9.91 8.42 -13.20
N LYS A 270 8.81 8.58 -12.45
CA LYS A 270 8.35 9.88 -11.95
C LYS A 270 8.64 10.04 -10.47
N PRO A 271 9.34 11.10 -10.04
CA PRO A 271 9.56 11.37 -8.63
C PRO A 271 8.28 11.36 -7.79
N ILE A 272 8.35 10.82 -6.58
CA ILE A 272 7.23 10.80 -5.64
C ILE A 272 7.57 11.50 -4.33
N SER A 273 6.57 12.14 -3.74
CA SER A 273 6.59 12.58 -2.35
C SER A 273 6.15 11.47 -1.41
N GLU A 274 6.64 11.50 -0.18
CA GLU A 274 6.27 10.54 0.85
C GLU A 274 6.14 11.21 2.22
N ASP A 275 5.06 10.86 2.93
CA ASP A 275 4.91 11.21 4.34
C ASP A 275 5.57 10.13 5.22
N ILE A 276 6.43 10.58 6.12
CA ILE A 276 7.03 9.78 7.18
C ILE A 276 6.36 10.19 8.49
N TYR A 277 5.81 9.21 9.22
CA TYR A 277 5.24 9.46 10.53
C TYR A 277 6.34 9.41 11.59
N ILE A 278 6.19 10.25 12.62
CA ILE A 278 7.04 10.26 13.80
C ILE A 278 6.21 10.70 15.00
N GLU A 279 6.31 9.97 16.10
CA GLU A 279 5.65 10.31 17.38
C GLU A 279 6.73 10.67 18.40
N ILE A 280 6.58 11.85 19.01
CA ILE A 280 7.50 12.34 20.03
C ILE A 280 6.77 12.65 21.32
N TRP A 281 7.44 12.42 22.43
CA TRP A 281 7.02 12.87 23.76
C TRP A 281 8.06 13.84 24.32
N ILE A 282 7.62 14.92 24.95
CA ILE A 282 8.48 15.95 25.53
C ILE A 282 8.31 15.96 27.05
N GLU A 283 9.42 15.76 27.78
CA GLU A 283 9.45 15.93 29.23
C GLU A 283 9.51 17.41 29.63
N ASP A 284 9.09 17.74 30.85
CA ASP A 284 9.16 19.10 31.44
C ASP A 284 10.55 19.77 31.36
N ASN A 285 11.61 18.96 31.31
CA ASN A 285 12.98 19.43 31.20
C ASN A 285 13.39 19.77 29.74
N GLY A 286 12.51 19.50 28.76
CA GLY A 286 12.73 19.66 27.33
C GLY A 286 13.48 18.51 26.66
N LYS A 287 13.67 17.37 27.34
CA LYS A 287 14.15 16.12 26.73
C LYS A 287 13.02 15.50 25.93
N ILE A 288 13.34 14.99 24.75
CA ILE A 288 12.38 14.27 23.91
C ILE A 288 12.64 12.77 23.90
N GLU A 289 11.57 12.00 23.75
CA GLU A 289 11.56 10.55 23.61
C GLU A 289 10.93 10.15 22.28
N ASN A 290 11.39 9.03 21.70
CA ASN A 290 10.82 8.49 20.47
C ASN A 290 9.72 7.51 20.83
N TRP A 291 8.48 7.84 20.46
CA TRP A 291 7.31 7.02 20.70
C TRP A 291 6.78 6.39 19.40
N THR A 292 7.50 6.59 18.29
CA THR A 292 7.19 5.97 17.00
C THR A 292 7.29 4.45 17.11
N ASN A 293 6.18 3.75 16.93
CA ASN A 293 6.11 2.29 16.84
C ASN A 293 6.22 1.78 15.40
#